data_AF-A0A6N3HW82-F1
#
_entry.id   AF-A0A6N3HW82-F1
#
_cell.length_a   1.000
_cell.length_b   1.000
_cell.length_c   1.000
_cell.angle_alpha   90.00
_cell.angle_beta   90.00
_cell.angle_gamma   90.00
#
_symmetry.space_group_name_H-M   'P 1'
#
loop_
_entity.id
_entity.type
_entity.pdbx_description
1 polymer ?
#
loop_
_entity_poly.entity_id
_entity_poly.type
_entity_poly.pdbx_seq_one_letter_code
_entity_poly.pdbx_strand_id
1 'polypeptide(L)'
;MALHSVTEAAKMASVTRRTIYRYLKSGKLSAAVTNGDSIQIETSELLRVFGSLSQPKAEEVSAESQEKEPGYVTRLFDEMSRLREIIESQQTLLLEDKQSREQQSAERQKQSELIEQLQRERDALAQALDAERKKGLWKKLFG
;
A
#
# COMPACT_ATOMS: atom_id res chain seq x y z
N MET A 1 9.40 11.13 32.74
CA MET A 1 8.54 12.28 32.44
C MET A 1 9.39 13.36 31.80
N ALA A 2 8.81 14.35 31.09
CA ALA A 2 9.61 15.37 30.41
C ALA A 2 10.15 16.41 31.42
N LEU A 3 11.38 16.87 31.18
CA LEU A 3 12.05 17.92 31.94
C LEU A 3 11.97 19.23 31.16
N HIS A 4 11.62 20.31 31.85
CA HIS A 4 11.40 21.62 31.25
C HIS A 4 12.25 22.70 31.92
N SER A 5 12.76 23.61 31.10
CA SER A 5 13.41 24.81 31.61
C SER A 5 12.42 25.69 32.39
N VAL A 6 12.90 26.57 33.27
CA VAL A 6 12.04 27.53 33.99
C VAL A 6 11.16 28.36 33.05
N THR A 7 11.67 28.68 31.86
CA THR A 7 10.93 29.45 30.85
C THR A 7 9.79 28.63 30.24
N GLU A 8 10.03 27.37 29.91
CA GLU A 8 9.00 26.45 29.40
C GLU A 8 7.95 26.16 30.46
N ALA A 9 8.38 25.85 31.69
CA ALA A 9 7.51 25.62 32.83
C ALA A 9 6.57 26.81 33.09
N ALA A 10 7.10 28.03 33.03
CA ALA A 10 6.31 29.26 33.17
C ALA A 10 5.24 29.38 32.07
N LYS A 11 5.58 29.07 30.81
CA LYS A 11 4.63 29.06 29.69
C LYS A 11 3.56 27.99 29.87
N MET A 12 3.94 26.76 30.22
CA MET A 12 3.02 25.64 30.40
C MET A 12 2.05 25.87 31.57
N ALA A 13 2.51 26.46 32.67
CA ALA A 13 1.66 26.76 33.82
C ALA A 13 0.91 28.10 33.69
N SER A 14 1.05 28.84 32.57
CA SER A 14 0.48 30.18 32.38
C SER A 14 0.78 31.16 33.51
N VAL A 15 2.01 31.11 34.04
CA VAL A 15 2.49 32.00 35.11
C VAL A 15 3.79 32.69 34.72
N THR A 16 4.15 33.73 35.47
CA THR A 16 5.44 34.40 35.25
C THR A 16 6.61 33.54 35.76
N ARG A 17 7.80 33.70 35.14
CA ARG A 17 9.06 33.10 35.63
C ARG A 17 9.32 33.42 37.11
N ARG A 18 8.95 34.63 37.57
CA ARG A 18 9.02 35.05 38.99
C ARG A 18 8.19 34.15 39.91
N THR A 19 7.01 33.73 39.48
CA THR A 19 6.16 32.80 40.23
C THR A 19 6.80 31.42 40.34
N ILE A 20 7.38 30.90 39.26
CA ILE A 20 8.13 29.64 39.28
C ILE A 20 9.29 29.71 40.30
N TYR A 21 10.15 30.74 40.22
CA TYR A 21 11.25 30.91 41.18
C TYR A 21 10.78 31.07 42.62
N ARG A 22 9.67 31.79 42.86
CA ARG A 22 9.08 31.92 44.20
C ARG A 22 8.66 30.55 44.75
N TYR A 23 8.03 29.72 43.93
CA TYR A 23 7.57 28.38 44.32
C TYR A 23 8.70 27.38 44.51
N LEU A 24 9.78 27.49 43.73
CA LEU A 24 11.02 26.75 43.99
C LEU A 24 11.63 27.17 45.33
N LYS A 25 11.75 28.48 45.59
CA LYS A 25 12.30 29.01 46.84
C LYS A 25 11.45 28.63 48.06
N SER A 26 10.13 28.54 47.91
CA SER A 26 9.22 28.14 48.99
C SER A 26 9.07 26.62 49.13
N GLY A 27 9.73 25.80 48.30
CA GLY A 27 9.60 24.35 48.30
C GLY A 27 8.25 23.82 47.79
N LYS A 28 7.43 24.67 47.15
CA LYS A 28 6.14 24.26 46.59
C LYS A 28 6.32 23.47 45.29
N LEU A 29 7.34 23.83 44.50
CA LEU A 29 7.82 23.11 43.33
C LEU A 29 9.18 22.48 43.63
N SER A 30 9.39 21.26 43.12
CA SER A 30 10.72 20.63 43.10
C SER A 30 11.36 20.83 41.72
N ALA A 31 12.69 20.85 41.69
CA ALA A 31 13.47 20.89 40.46
C ALA A 31 14.59 19.84 40.51
N ALA A 32 14.90 19.28 39.34
CA ALA A 32 16.11 18.52 39.11
C ALA A 32 17.25 19.47 38.70
N VAL A 33 18.44 19.26 39.27
CA VAL A 33 19.67 19.92 38.84
C VAL A 33 20.39 18.96 37.91
N THR A 34 20.44 19.28 36.63
CA THR A 34 21.21 18.49 35.64
C THR A 34 22.69 18.86 35.74
N ASN A 35 23.59 17.98 35.30
CA ASN A 35 25.06 18.08 35.32
C ASN A 35 25.71 19.40 34.83
N GLY A 36 24.95 20.37 34.33
CA GLY A 36 25.39 21.70 33.90
C GLY A 36 24.74 22.86 34.66
N ASP A 37 24.38 22.68 35.93
CA ASP A 37 23.77 23.68 36.84
C ASP A 37 22.46 24.32 36.34
N SER A 38 21.82 23.74 35.32
CA SER A 38 20.53 24.21 34.84
C SER A 38 19.38 23.61 35.67
N ILE A 39 18.51 24.49 36.16
CA ILE A 39 17.29 24.13 36.89
C ILE A 39 16.27 23.59 35.88
N GLN A 40 15.88 22.33 36.06
CA GLN A 40 14.88 21.66 35.24
C GLN A 40 13.70 21.24 36.11
N ILE A 41 12.49 21.37 35.61
CA ILE A 41 11.25 21.06 36.34
C ILE A 41 10.51 19.96 35.57
N GLU A 42 10.14 18.89 36.26
CA GLU A 42 9.37 17.82 35.64
C GLU A 42 7.92 18.22 35.36
N THR A 43 7.33 17.70 34.29
CA THR A 43 5.91 17.92 33.96
C THR A 43 4.96 17.46 35.08
N SER A 44 5.32 16.42 35.84
CA SER A 44 4.62 15.89 37.03
C SER A 44 4.48 16.95 38.10
N GLU A 45 5.58 17.62 38.41
CA GLU A 45 5.62 18.66 39.44
C GLU A 45 4.79 19.87 39.02
N LEU A 46 4.80 20.23 37.73
CA LEU A 46 3.95 21.28 37.20
C LEU A 46 2.46 20.92 37.31
N LEU A 47 2.07 19.70 36.91
CA LEU A 47 0.70 19.22 37.03
C LEU A 47 0.24 19.13 38.49
N ARG A 48 1.10 18.65 39.41
CA ARG A 48 0.79 18.56 40.84
C ARG A 48 0.51 19.94 41.45
N VAL A 49 1.25 20.97 41.05
CA VAL A 49 1.17 22.30 41.67
C VAL A 49 0.14 23.21 41.02
N PHE A 50 -0.03 23.13 39.70
CA PHE A 50 -0.90 24.01 38.94
C PHE A 50 -2.20 23.32 38.46
N GLY A 51 -2.30 22.00 38.57
CA GLY A 51 -3.48 21.20 38.25
C GLY A 51 -3.64 20.96 36.74
N SER A 52 -3.76 22.03 35.98
CA SER A 52 -3.82 21.99 34.51
C SER A 52 -2.68 22.81 33.91
N LEU A 53 -2.11 22.30 32.82
CA LEU A 53 -1.15 23.04 32.02
C LEU A 53 -1.87 23.59 30.80
N SER A 54 -1.55 24.83 30.44
CA SER A 54 -1.94 25.38 29.16
C SER A 54 -1.35 24.51 28.08
N GLN A 55 -2.22 23.96 27.24
CA GLN A 55 -1.78 23.46 25.95
C GLN A 55 -1.07 24.62 25.24
N PRO A 56 0.02 24.37 24.50
CA PRO A 56 0.57 25.39 23.63
C PRO A 56 -0.60 25.84 22.75
N LYS A 57 -1.06 27.07 22.96
CA LYS A 57 -2.00 27.71 22.04
C LYS A 57 -1.29 27.63 20.70
N ALA A 58 -1.79 26.80 19.79
CA ALA A 58 -1.36 26.84 18.41
C ALA A 58 -1.41 28.31 18.05
N GLU A 59 -0.26 28.89 17.75
CA GLU A 59 -0.21 30.28 17.33
C GLU A 59 -1.26 30.40 16.23
N GLU A 60 -2.32 31.17 16.50
CA GLU A 60 -3.23 31.64 15.48
C GLU A 60 -2.37 32.56 14.62
N VAL A 61 -1.65 31.94 13.69
CA VAL A 61 -0.98 32.61 12.60
C VAL A 61 -2.10 33.33 11.88
N SER A 62 -2.06 34.66 11.95
CA SER A 62 -2.90 35.59 11.21
C SER A 62 -3.36 35.01 9.88
N ALA A 63 -4.68 35.01 9.69
CA ALA A 63 -5.39 34.51 8.52
C ALA A 63 -5.16 35.37 7.25
N GLU A 64 -3.92 35.67 6.92
CA GLU A 64 -3.53 36.42 5.71
C GLU A 64 -2.46 35.71 4.86
N SER A 65 -2.02 34.50 5.22
CA SER A 65 -1.21 33.68 4.31
C SER A 65 -2.12 32.76 3.50
N GLN A 66 -2.55 33.28 2.36
CA GLN A 66 -3.11 32.59 1.20
C GLN A 66 -3.07 31.05 1.26
N GLU A 67 -4.24 30.47 1.03
CA GLU A 67 -4.46 29.15 0.42
C GLU A 67 -3.39 28.82 -0.63
N LYS A 68 -2.32 28.15 -0.20
CA LYS A 68 -1.55 27.30 -1.08
C LYS A 68 -1.58 25.95 -0.39
N GLU A 69 -2.45 25.08 -0.89
CA GLU A 69 -2.25 23.64 -0.73
C GLU A 69 -0.74 23.39 -0.93
N PRO A 70 -0.02 22.79 0.03
CA PRO A 70 1.42 22.66 -0.07
C PRO A 70 1.69 21.96 -1.41
N GLY A 71 2.40 22.58 -2.36
CA GLY A 71 2.52 22.03 -3.72
C GLY A 71 3.10 20.61 -3.78
N TYR A 72 3.64 20.11 -2.66
CA TYR A 72 3.97 18.72 -2.44
C TYR A 72 2.75 17.77 -2.39
N VAL A 73 1.65 18.16 -1.75
CA VAL A 73 0.39 17.38 -1.68
C VAL A 73 -0.21 17.23 -3.08
N THR A 74 -0.27 18.31 -3.86
CA THR A 74 -0.74 18.26 -5.25
C THR A 74 0.12 17.33 -6.10
N ARG A 75 1.46 17.42 -5.98
CA ARG A 75 2.39 16.51 -6.68
C ARG A 75 2.23 15.05 -6.27
N LEU A 76 2.00 14.78 -4.98
CA LEU A 76 1.72 13.43 -4.51
C LEU A 76 0.40 12.90 -5.07
N PHE A 77 -0.62 13.75 -5.19
CA PHE A 77 -1.91 13.38 -5.74
C PHE A 77 -1.83 13.09 -7.24
N ASP A 78 -1.07 13.89 -7.98
CA ASP A 78 -0.77 13.65 -9.39
C ASP A 78 -0.02 12.32 -9.58
N GLU A 79 0.98 12.05 -8.75
CA GLU A 79 1.74 10.81 -8.80
C GLU A 79 0.87 9.59 -8.43
N MET A 80 0.04 9.72 -7.40
CA MET A 80 -0.93 8.66 -7.05
C MET A 80 -1.92 8.39 -8.18
N SER A 81 -2.37 9.44 -8.88
CA SER A 81 -3.29 9.31 -10.02
C SER A 81 -2.62 8.62 -11.20
N ARG A 82 -1.38 9.01 -11.52
CA ARG A 82 -0.56 8.36 -12.55
C ARG A 82 -0.28 6.90 -12.22
N LEU A 83 0.04 6.58 -10.96
CA LEU A 83 0.27 5.19 -10.54
C LEU A 83 -0.99 4.34 -10.66
N ARG A 84 -2.16 4.89 -10.33
CA ARG A 84 -3.45 4.20 -10.52
C ARG A 84 -3.71 3.88 -11.99
N GLU A 85 -3.49 4.85 -12.88
CA GLU A 85 -3.66 4.66 -14.32
C GLU A 85 -2.71 3.59 -14.88
N ILE A 86 -1.45 3.57 -14.42
CA ILE A 86 -0.50 2.50 -14.77
C ILE A 86 -0.98 1.14 -14.28
N ILE A 87 -1.49 1.05 -13.05
CA ILE A 87 -2.00 -0.22 -12.50
C ILE A 87 -3.22 -0.70 -13.30
N GLU A 88 -4.16 0.19 -13.60
CA GLU A 88 -5.38 -0.15 -14.36
C GLU A 88 -5.05 -0.61 -15.78
N SER A 89 -4.12 0.09 -16.46
CA SER A 89 -3.66 -0.32 -17.79
C SER A 89 -2.92 -1.66 -17.76
N GLN A 90 -2.07 -1.92 -16.77
CA GLN A 90 -1.40 -3.21 -16.59
C GLN A 90 -2.39 -4.35 -16.32
N GLN A 91 -3.41 -4.11 -15.49
CA GLN A 91 -4.46 -5.10 -15.23
C GLN A 91 -5.24 -5.43 -16.50
N THR A 92 -5.54 -4.42 -17.32
CA THR A 92 -6.23 -4.61 -18.60
C THR A 92 -5.39 -5.46 -19.55
N LEU A 93 -4.11 -5.14 -19.71
CA LEU A 93 -3.18 -5.91 -20.56
C LEU A 93 -3.03 -7.36 -20.09
N LEU A 94 -2.96 -7.59 -18.77
CA LEU A 94 -2.88 -8.95 -18.22
C LEU A 94 -4.17 -9.75 -18.47
N LEU A 95 -5.32 -9.10 -18.39
CA LEU A 95 -6.60 -9.75 -18.68
C LEU A 95 -6.70 -10.12 -20.17
N GLU A 96 -6.29 -9.22 -21.06
CA GLU A 96 -6.24 -9.46 -22.51
C GLU A 96 -5.26 -10.59 -22.86
N ASP A 97 -4.04 -10.61 -22.29
CA ASP A 97 -3.08 -11.69 -22.51
C ASP A 97 -3.62 -13.03 -22.03
N LYS A 98 -4.26 -13.05 -20.85
CA LYS A 98 -4.89 -14.27 -20.33
C LYS A 98 -6.00 -14.77 -21.25
N GLN A 99 -6.89 -13.88 -21.69
CA GLN A 99 -7.98 -14.24 -22.62
C GLN A 99 -7.42 -14.74 -23.97
N SER A 100 -6.38 -14.09 -24.50
CA SER A 100 -5.73 -14.51 -25.74
C SER A 100 -5.11 -15.91 -25.61
N ARG A 101 -4.43 -16.21 -24.49
CA ARG A 101 -3.89 -17.55 -24.21
C ARG A 101 -4.98 -18.61 -24.08
N GLU A 102 -6.07 -18.29 -23.39
CA GLU A 102 -7.21 -19.20 -23.24
C GLU A 102 -7.83 -19.51 -24.61
N GLN A 103 -8.06 -18.49 -25.45
CA GLN A 103 -8.54 -18.67 -26.82
C GLN A 103 -7.59 -19.52 -27.66
N GLN A 104 -6.29 -19.22 -27.63
CA GLN A 104 -5.28 -19.99 -28.35
C GLN A 104 -5.25 -21.46 -27.87
N SER A 105 -5.41 -21.70 -26.57
CA SER A 105 -5.44 -23.05 -26.02
C SER A 105 -6.69 -23.82 -26.50
N ALA A 106 -7.85 -23.17 -26.53
CA ALA A 106 -9.09 -23.76 -27.01
C ALA A 106 -9.04 -24.05 -28.52
N GLU A 107 -8.44 -23.17 -29.30
CA GLU A 107 -8.21 -23.38 -30.74
C GLU A 107 -7.27 -24.57 -30.97
N ARG A 108 -6.17 -24.66 -30.22
CA ARG A 108 -5.24 -25.80 -30.31
C ARG A 108 -5.92 -27.12 -29.93
N GLN A 109 -6.77 -27.11 -28.91
CA GLN A 109 -7.56 -28.28 -28.53
C GLN A 109 -8.48 -28.72 -29.68
N LYS A 110 -9.27 -27.80 -30.25
CA LYS A 110 -10.13 -28.08 -31.42
C LYS A 110 -9.33 -28.60 -32.61
N GLN A 111 -8.17 -28.01 -32.90
CA GLN A 111 -7.28 -28.48 -33.96
C GLN A 111 -6.78 -29.91 -33.69
N SER A 112 -6.39 -30.20 -32.44
CA SER A 112 -5.93 -31.54 -32.07
C SER A 112 -7.03 -32.60 -32.20
N GLU A 113 -8.26 -32.28 -31.78
CA GLU A 113 -9.42 -33.15 -31.92
C GLU A 113 -9.75 -33.42 -33.40
N LEU A 114 -9.70 -32.38 -34.25
CA LEU A 114 -9.91 -32.53 -35.69
C LEU A 114 -8.83 -33.40 -36.34
N ILE A 115 -7.57 -33.20 -35.97
CA ILE A 115 -6.45 -34.03 -36.48
C ILE A 115 -6.67 -35.49 -36.06
N GLU A 116 -7.07 -35.74 -34.82
CA GLU A 116 -7.35 -37.09 -34.35
C GLU A 116 -8.52 -37.74 -35.11
N GLN A 117 -9.59 -36.98 -35.38
CA GLN A 117 -10.72 -37.45 -36.20
C GLN A 117 -10.27 -37.81 -37.62
N LEU A 118 -9.52 -36.94 -38.29
CA LEU A 118 -9.01 -37.19 -39.63
C LEU A 118 -8.07 -38.40 -39.68
N GLN A 119 -7.24 -38.60 -38.65
CA GLN A 119 -6.39 -39.79 -38.53
C GLN A 119 -7.23 -41.06 -38.41
N ARG A 120 -8.27 -41.06 -37.57
CA ARG A 120 -9.19 -42.21 -37.42
C ARG A 120 -9.92 -42.52 -38.73
N GLU A 121 -10.40 -41.51 -39.44
CA GLU A 121 -11.05 -41.70 -40.75
C GLU A 121 -10.08 -42.28 -41.78
N ARG A 122 -8.86 -41.73 -41.86
CA ARG A 122 -7.82 -42.22 -42.76
C ARG A 122 -7.46 -43.67 -42.47
N ASP A 123 -7.35 -44.06 -41.21
CA ASP A 123 -7.03 -45.43 -40.82
C ASP A 123 -8.21 -46.38 -41.08
N ALA A 124 -9.45 -45.96 -40.83
CA ALA A 124 -10.65 -46.72 -41.17
C ALA A 124 -10.76 -46.97 -42.68
N LEU A 125 -10.52 -45.95 -43.51
CA LEU A 125 -10.50 -46.05 -44.97
C LEU A 125 -9.38 -46.98 -45.46
N ALA A 126 -8.19 -46.89 -44.86
CA ALA A 126 -7.08 -47.79 -45.18
C ALA A 126 -7.43 -49.26 -44.89
N GLN A 127 -8.04 -49.53 -43.73
CA GLN A 127 -8.50 -50.87 -43.36
C GLN A 127 -9.61 -51.38 -44.30
N ALA A 128 -10.55 -50.52 -44.69
CA ALA A 128 -11.62 -50.89 -45.63
C ALA A 128 -11.05 -51.25 -47.01
N LEU A 129 -10.11 -50.46 -47.53
CA LEU A 129 -9.44 -50.73 -48.80
C LEU A 129 -8.67 -52.07 -48.77
N ASP A 130 -7.93 -52.33 -47.68
CA ASP A 130 -7.21 -53.60 -47.51
C ASP A 130 -8.17 -54.79 -47.42
N ALA A 131 -9.33 -54.63 -46.78
CA ALA A 131 -10.36 -55.67 -46.73
C ALA A 131 -10.94 -55.96 -48.12
N GLU A 132 -11.21 -54.94 -48.93
CA GLU A 132 -11.67 -55.11 -50.31
C GLU A 132 -10.63 -55.77 -51.22
N ARG A 133 -9.36 -55.35 -51.12
CA ARG A 133 -8.24 -55.97 -51.85
C ARG A 133 -8.14 -57.45 -51.54
N LYS A 134 -8.20 -57.83 -50.26
CA LYS A 134 -8.20 -59.24 -49.83
C LYS A 134 -9.38 -59.98 -50.45
N LYS A 135 -10.62 -59.47 -50.33
CA LYS A 135 -11.82 -60.10 -50.93
C LYS A 135 -11.68 -60.33 -52.44
N GLY A 136 -11.15 -59.35 -53.17
CA GLY A 136 -10.90 -59.48 -54.61
C GLY A 136 -9.82 -60.51 -54.96
N LEU A 137 -8.78 -60.62 -54.14
CA LEU A 137 -7.74 -61.66 -54.28
C LEU A 137 -8.31 -63.06 -54.03
N TRP A 138 -9.11 -63.25 -52.98
CA TRP A 138 -9.77 -64.53 -52.70
C TRP A 138 -10.73 -64.95 -53.81
N LYS A 139 -11.50 -64.01 -54.40
CA LYS A 139 -12.40 -64.28 -55.52
C LYS A 139 -11.67 -64.74 -56.79
N LYS A 140 -10.43 -64.30 -57.02
CA LYS A 140 -9.61 -64.71 -58.18
C LYS A 140 -8.92 -66.07 -58.00
N LEU A 141 -8.69 -66.50 -56.76
CA LEU A 141 -7.98 -67.75 -56.44
C LEU A 141 -8.92 -68.95 -56.29
N PHE A 142 -10.18 -68.72 -55.95
CA PHE A 142 -11.17 -69.77 -55.64
C PHE A 142 -12.46 -69.66 -56.46
N GLY A 143 -12.48 -68.83 -57.50
CA GLY A 143 -13.61 -68.62 -58.40
C GLY A 143 -13.30 -69.05 -59.82
#